data_AF-A0A958YHD4-F1
#
_entry.id   AF-A0A958YHD4-F1
#
_cell.length_a   1.000
_cell.length_b   1.000
_cell.length_c   1.000
_cell.angle_alpha   90.00
_cell.angle_beta   90.00
_cell.angle_gamma   90.00
#
_symmetry.space_group_name_H-M   'P 1'
#
loop_
_entity.id
_entity.type
_entity.pdbx_description
1 polymer ?
#
loop_
_entity_poly.entity_id
_entity_poly.type
_entity_poly.pdbx_seq_one_letter_code
_entity_poly.pdbx_strand_id
1 'polypeptide(L)'
;MNLFRVVLVCSLLTLSCNDGDVIVTTFDFSDSDLQFCGGQGGYLFFKFNGAQTESLSLLLGTEDQLFLTTNTREFTLNGTANYANYRIFSAEATSGYFCAEVPPTSPDVLSEYQANSGTAQLVTTATFDDSDGVLAAEEGTDDTDGDGLLDYYDIDDDGDNVPTALELDTENADGDNDPLTNPKDTDGDLIPDYLDPDDDNDGILTRYEDANGDLDPTNDITDGNGIPDYLNSNVSNEHVVNLYREHTYTLSSDVTIQLMNVLFSNGDEQITRETLGMGTIENIATGTVTVTPNLN
;
A
#
# COMPACT_ATOMS: atom_id res chain seq x y z
N MET A 1 -0.52 99.09 -21.13
CA MET A 1 0.20 98.45 -20.01
C MET A 1 -0.32 97.02 -19.95
N ASN A 2 0.37 96.10 -20.62
CA ASN A 2 -0.15 94.77 -20.95
C ASN A 2 0.10 93.81 -19.79
N LEU A 3 -0.96 93.20 -19.27
CA LEU A 3 -0.90 92.22 -18.19
C LEU A 3 -0.79 90.81 -18.79
N PHE A 4 0.40 90.24 -18.77
CA PHE A 4 0.67 88.88 -19.25
C PHE A 4 0.27 87.87 -18.16
N ARG A 5 -0.68 86.98 -18.46
CA ARG A 5 -1.06 85.86 -17.60
C ARG A 5 -0.12 84.69 -17.86
N VAL A 6 0.60 84.23 -16.85
CA VAL A 6 1.36 82.98 -16.87
C VAL A 6 0.47 81.90 -16.26
N VAL A 7 -0.02 80.98 -17.09
CA VAL A 7 -0.70 79.76 -16.67
C VAL A 7 0.39 78.70 -16.49
N LEU A 8 0.69 78.36 -15.25
CA LEU A 8 1.59 77.26 -14.88
C LEU A 8 0.79 75.94 -14.99
N VAL A 9 0.97 75.22 -16.09
CA VAL A 9 0.44 73.86 -16.26
C VAL A 9 1.36 72.92 -15.48
N CYS A 10 0.89 72.48 -14.30
CA CYS A 10 1.55 71.47 -13.49
C CYS A 10 1.23 70.10 -14.08
N SER A 11 2.15 69.54 -14.87
CA SER A 11 2.09 68.16 -15.35
C SER A 11 2.32 67.21 -14.17
N LEU A 12 1.24 66.72 -13.57
CA LEU A 12 1.26 65.55 -12.70
C LEU A 12 1.68 64.34 -13.53
N LEU A 13 2.93 63.91 -13.37
CA LEU A 13 3.38 62.57 -13.71
C LEU A 13 2.82 61.62 -12.65
N THR A 14 1.71 60.95 -12.96
CA THR A 14 1.26 59.79 -12.20
C THR A 14 2.19 58.62 -12.52
N LEU A 15 3.24 58.46 -11.71
CA LEU A 15 3.87 57.16 -11.52
C LEU A 15 2.82 56.28 -10.84
N SER A 16 2.09 55.49 -11.63
CA SER A 16 1.32 54.38 -11.10
C SER A 16 2.32 53.40 -10.48
N CYS A 17 2.38 53.35 -9.15
CA CYS A 17 2.83 52.14 -8.49
C CYS A 17 1.86 51.04 -8.94
N ASN A 18 2.35 50.08 -9.71
CA ASN A 18 1.71 48.79 -9.86
C ASN A 18 1.91 48.10 -8.51
N ASP A 19 0.96 48.30 -7.59
CA ASP A 19 0.89 47.59 -6.32
C ASP A 19 0.51 46.17 -6.68
N GLY A 20 1.53 45.31 -6.82
CA GLY A 20 1.40 43.97 -7.40
C GLY A 20 0.16 43.29 -6.84
N ASP A 21 -0.79 43.00 -7.73
CA ASP A 21 -2.02 42.32 -7.37
C ASP A 21 -1.63 41.07 -6.58
N VAL A 22 -1.91 41.08 -5.29
CA VAL A 22 -1.75 39.90 -4.45
C VAL A 22 -2.82 38.93 -4.93
N ILE A 23 -2.43 38.00 -5.80
CA ILE A 23 -3.27 36.86 -6.14
C ILE A 23 -3.36 36.04 -4.86
N VAL A 24 -4.43 36.26 -4.08
CA VAL A 24 -4.75 35.39 -2.95
C VAL A 24 -5.29 34.10 -3.54
N THR A 25 -4.38 33.23 -3.99
CA THR A 25 -4.69 31.83 -4.21
C THR A 25 -5.02 31.26 -2.84
N THR A 26 -6.27 30.84 -2.63
CA THR A 26 -6.68 30.24 -1.35
C THR A 26 -5.89 28.97 -1.06
N PHE A 27 -5.30 28.34 -2.10
CA PHE A 27 -4.44 27.16 -1.99
C PHE A 27 -5.04 26.14 -1.01
N ASP A 28 -6.32 25.85 -1.23
CA ASP A 28 -7.12 25.03 -0.33
C ASP A 28 -7.61 23.80 -1.08
N PHE A 29 -7.22 22.65 -0.55
CA PHE A 29 -7.47 21.33 -1.09
C PHE A 29 -7.89 20.37 0.04
N SER A 30 -8.52 20.89 1.10
CA SER A 30 -9.01 20.06 2.21
C SER A 30 -10.19 19.17 1.82
N ASP A 31 -10.99 19.61 0.85
CA ASP A 31 -12.31 19.04 0.55
C ASP A 31 -12.31 18.07 -0.64
N SER A 32 -11.14 17.49 -0.97
CA SER A 32 -10.97 16.68 -2.17
C SER A 32 -10.11 15.44 -1.94
N ASP A 33 -10.57 14.32 -2.49
CA ASP A 33 -9.84 13.06 -2.44
C ASP A 33 -8.61 13.09 -3.35
N LEU A 34 -7.55 12.41 -2.91
CA LEU A 34 -6.36 12.19 -3.70
C LEU A 34 -6.66 11.14 -4.78
N GLN A 35 -6.26 11.43 -6.01
CA GLN A 35 -6.42 10.54 -7.16
C GLN A 35 -5.05 10.15 -7.71
N PHE A 36 -4.99 9.01 -8.39
CA PHE A 36 -3.75 8.43 -8.90
C PHE A 36 -3.95 7.84 -10.29
N CYS A 37 -2.93 7.98 -11.14
CA CYS A 37 -2.75 7.17 -12.34
C CYS A 37 -1.27 7.07 -12.72
N GLY A 38 -0.97 6.16 -13.65
CA GLY A 38 0.40 5.83 -14.03
C GLY A 38 0.89 4.56 -13.35
N GLY A 39 2.21 4.40 -13.30
CA GLY A 39 2.86 3.17 -12.82
C GLY A 39 4.37 3.29 -12.90
N GLN A 40 5.05 2.16 -13.08
CA GLN A 40 6.51 2.10 -13.22
C GLN A 40 7.00 3.11 -14.27
N GLY A 41 7.98 3.93 -13.90
CA GLY A 41 8.52 5.05 -14.68
C GLY A 41 7.85 6.40 -14.43
N GLY A 42 6.61 6.43 -13.92
CA GLY A 42 5.87 7.67 -13.65
C GLY A 42 4.57 7.47 -12.89
N TYR A 43 4.60 7.75 -11.59
CA TYR A 43 3.44 7.72 -10.70
C TYR A 43 2.89 9.14 -10.54
N LEU A 44 1.66 9.38 -11.01
CA LEU A 44 1.02 10.70 -11.00
C LEU A 44 -0.11 10.74 -9.98
N PHE A 45 0.07 11.55 -8.95
CA PHE A 45 -0.94 11.84 -7.94
C PHE A 45 -1.50 13.23 -8.15
N PHE A 46 -2.79 13.43 -7.96
CA PHE A 46 -3.41 14.73 -8.13
C PHE A 46 -4.70 14.85 -7.33
N LYS A 47 -5.05 16.09 -7.01
CA LYS A 47 -6.35 16.45 -6.44
C LYS A 47 -6.77 17.83 -6.91
N PHE A 48 -8.05 18.11 -6.77
CA PHE A 48 -8.66 19.36 -7.22
C PHE A 48 -9.14 20.19 -6.03
N ASN A 49 -9.32 21.49 -6.18
CA ASN A 49 -10.16 22.22 -5.23
C ASN A 49 -11.64 21.80 -5.40
N GLY A 50 -12.52 22.21 -4.50
CA GLY A 50 -13.94 21.85 -4.55
C GLY A 50 -14.66 22.29 -5.84
N ALA A 51 -14.16 23.32 -6.52
CA ALA A 51 -14.70 23.80 -7.80
C ALA A 51 -14.07 23.14 -9.04
N GLN A 52 -13.08 22.25 -8.88
CA GLN A 52 -12.33 21.62 -9.97
C GLN A 52 -11.62 22.59 -10.94
N THR A 53 -11.43 23.85 -10.55
CA THR A 53 -10.72 24.86 -11.34
C THR A 53 -9.27 25.07 -10.89
N GLU A 54 -8.88 24.47 -9.78
CA GLU A 54 -7.49 24.42 -9.33
C GLU A 54 -7.09 22.97 -9.06
N SER A 55 -5.82 22.66 -9.27
CA SER A 55 -5.27 21.34 -8.94
C SER A 55 -3.91 21.42 -8.28
N LEU A 56 -3.63 20.43 -7.44
CA LEU A 56 -2.29 20.09 -6.97
C LEU A 56 -1.96 18.70 -7.48
N SER A 57 -0.84 18.56 -8.19
CA SER A 57 -0.36 17.29 -8.72
C SER A 57 1.09 17.03 -8.34
N LEU A 58 1.49 15.77 -8.30
CA LEU A 58 2.83 15.29 -8.02
C LEU A 58 3.14 14.14 -8.98
N LEU A 59 4.20 14.30 -9.76
CA LEU A 59 4.79 13.21 -10.53
C LEU A 59 6.01 12.67 -9.77
N LEU A 60 6.07 11.36 -9.59
CA LEU A 60 7.23 10.62 -9.10
C LEU A 60 7.77 9.71 -10.21
N GLY A 61 8.93 10.06 -10.76
CA GLY A 61 9.62 9.28 -11.78
C GLY A 61 10.54 8.24 -11.13
N THR A 62 10.12 6.98 -11.11
CA THR A 62 10.90 5.86 -10.56
C THR A 62 10.61 4.59 -11.31
N GLU A 63 11.65 3.80 -11.62
CA GLU A 63 11.52 2.47 -12.21
C GLU A 63 11.23 1.39 -11.15
N ASP A 64 11.31 1.71 -9.87
CA ASP A 64 10.89 0.77 -8.83
C ASP A 64 9.38 0.61 -8.82
N GLN A 65 8.89 -0.60 -8.57
CA GLN A 65 7.50 -0.81 -8.21
C GLN A 65 7.22 -0.19 -6.84
N LEU A 66 6.13 0.57 -6.74
CA LEU A 66 5.64 1.14 -5.50
C LEU A 66 4.46 0.33 -4.96
N PHE A 67 4.14 0.55 -3.68
CA PHE A 67 2.94 0.04 -3.00
C PHE A 67 2.94 -1.46 -2.69
N LEU A 68 4.09 -2.13 -2.71
CA LEU A 68 4.17 -3.58 -2.44
C LEU A 68 4.66 -3.94 -1.03
N THR A 69 5.20 -2.96 -0.30
CA THR A 69 5.83 -3.18 1.00
C THR A 69 5.59 -1.96 1.90
N THR A 70 5.41 -2.19 3.20
CA THR A 70 5.35 -1.11 4.19
C THR A 70 6.68 -0.38 4.27
N ASN A 71 6.69 0.89 3.86
CA ASN A 71 7.88 1.73 3.92
C ASN A 71 7.54 3.23 3.86
N THR A 72 8.56 4.05 4.06
CA THR A 72 8.50 5.48 3.75
C THR A 72 9.57 5.78 2.71
N ARG A 73 9.16 6.32 1.57
CA ARG A 73 10.03 6.75 0.49
C ARG A 73 10.05 8.25 0.37
N GLU A 74 11.23 8.82 0.24
CA GLU A 74 11.43 10.25 0.02
C GLU A 74 11.94 10.52 -1.40
N PHE A 75 11.29 11.45 -2.08
CA PHE A 75 11.62 11.88 -3.44
C PHE A 75 11.97 13.36 -3.42
N THR A 76 13.21 13.69 -3.77
CA THR A 76 13.61 15.10 -3.94
C THR A 76 12.94 15.67 -5.18
N LEU A 77 12.22 16.78 -5.02
CA LEU A 77 11.63 17.52 -6.13
C LEU A 77 12.73 18.29 -6.87
N ASN A 78 12.84 18.07 -8.18
CA ASN A 78 13.90 18.62 -9.03
C ASN A 78 13.37 19.30 -10.29
N GLY A 79 12.05 19.33 -10.49
CA GLY A 79 11.41 19.98 -11.63
C GLY A 79 11.46 19.19 -12.94
N THR A 80 12.00 17.97 -12.94
CA THR A 80 12.11 17.13 -14.14
C THR A 80 11.58 15.71 -13.93
N ALA A 81 12.22 14.92 -13.07
CA ALA A 81 11.82 13.54 -12.82
C ALA A 81 10.78 13.46 -11.70
N ASN A 82 10.97 14.28 -10.67
CA ASN A 82 10.02 14.43 -9.58
C ASN A 82 9.67 15.91 -9.46
N TYR A 83 8.39 16.23 -9.57
CA TYR A 83 7.92 17.61 -9.45
C TYR A 83 6.46 17.64 -9.04
N ALA A 84 6.09 18.70 -8.35
CA ALA A 84 4.69 19.02 -8.09
C ALA A 84 4.26 20.22 -8.91
N ASN A 85 2.99 20.26 -9.33
CA ASN A 85 2.41 21.42 -9.99
C ASN A 85 1.16 21.88 -9.26
N TYR A 86 1.05 23.20 -9.09
CA TYR A 86 -0.20 23.87 -8.78
C TYR A 86 -0.70 24.55 -10.05
N ARG A 87 -1.91 24.21 -10.50
CA ARG A 87 -2.49 24.74 -11.75
C ARG A 87 -3.85 25.38 -11.50
N ILE A 88 -4.11 26.45 -12.23
CA ILE A 88 -5.42 27.11 -12.34
C ILE A 88 -5.93 26.91 -13.76
N PHE A 89 -7.18 26.50 -13.91
CA PHE A 89 -7.81 26.14 -15.18
C PHE A 89 -8.90 27.14 -15.60
N SER A 90 -9.18 27.20 -16.91
CA SER A 90 -10.25 28.05 -17.47
C SER A 90 -11.67 27.53 -17.21
N ALA A 91 -11.80 26.26 -16.86
CA ALA A 91 -13.04 25.59 -16.48
C ALA A 91 -12.72 24.37 -15.61
N GLU A 92 -13.74 23.62 -15.21
CA GLU A 92 -13.59 22.39 -14.42
C GLU A 92 -12.71 21.36 -15.16
N ALA A 93 -11.72 20.82 -14.47
CA ALA A 93 -10.86 19.74 -14.92
C ALA A 93 -11.27 18.42 -14.24
N THR A 94 -11.11 17.30 -14.94
CA THR A 94 -11.44 15.96 -14.43
C THR A 94 -10.21 15.07 -14.40
N SER A 95 -10.31 13.86 -13.84
CA SER A 95 -9.23 12.87 -13.86
C SER A 95 -8.71 12.56 -15.27
N GLY A 96 -9.58 12.62 -16.29
CA GLY A 96 -9.19 12.47 -17.69
C GLY A 96 -8.19 13.53 -18.18
N TYR A 97 -8.11 14.69 -17.51
CA TYR A 97 -7.08 15.69 -17.80
C TYR A 97 -5.66 15.20 -17.50
N PHE A 98 -5.51 14.43 -16.43
CA PHE A 98 -4.23 13.92 -15.96
C PHE A 98 -3.92 12.52 -16.49
N CYS A 99 -4.93 11.67 -16.65
CA CYS A 99 -4.76 10.24 -16.89
C CYS A 99 -4.96 9.81 -18.34
N ALA A 100 -5.30 10.73 -19.25
CA ALA A 100 -5.39 10.42 -20.67
C ALA A 100 -3.99 10.28 -21.29
N GLU A 101 -3.81 9.29 -22.17
CA GLU A 101 -2.58 9.12 -22.95
C GLU A 101 -2.24 10.35 -23.79
N VAL A 102 -3.28 11.07 -24.24
CA VAL A 102 -3.16 12.34 -24.93
C VAL A 102 -3.83 13.40 -24.06
N PRO A 103 -3.06 14.35 -23.51
CA PRO A 103 -3.61 15.44 -22.71
C PRO A 103 -4.69 16.19 -23.49
N PRO A 104 -5.88 16.41 -22.91
CA PRO A 104 -6.93 17.13 -23.60
C PRO A 104 -6.53 18.60 -23.78
N THR A 105 -7.08 19.24 -24.82
CA THR A 105 -6.86 20.68 -25.08
C THR A 105 -7.78 21.58 -24.26
N SER A 106 -8.56 21.02 -23.34
CA SER A 106 -9.51 21.74 -22.49
C SER A 106 -9.65 21.00 -21.15
N PRO A 107 -9.79 21.73 -20.02
CA PRO A 107 -9.68 23.18 -19.90
C PRO A 107 -8.25 23.71 -20.16
N ASP A 108 -8.14 25.01 -20.44
CA ASP A 108 -6.86 25.67 -20.61
C ASP A 108 -6.20 25.89 -19.25
N VAL A 109 -4.86 25.79 -19.19
CA VAL A 109 -4.09 26.19 -18.01
C VAL A 109 -3.91 27.71 -18.03
N LEU A 110 -4.57 28.41 -17.11
CA LEU A 110 -4.44 29.86 -16.95
C LEU A 110 -3.19 30.24 -16.16
N SER A 111 -2.76 29.38 -15.23
CA SER A 111 -1.55 29.57 -14.43
C SER A 111 -0.99 28.22 -14.01
N GLU A 112 0.33 28.11 -14.00
CA GLU A 112 1.07 26.93 -13.57
C GLU A 112 2.24 27.36 -12.70
N TYR A 113 2.30 26.83 -11.48
CA TYR A 113 3.45 26.96 -10.61
C TYR A 113 4.06 25.58 -10.43
N GLN A 114 5.33 25.44 -10.78
CA GLN A 114 6.05 24.18 -10.63
C GLN A 114 6.94 24.21 -9.39
N ALA A 115 6.92 23.15 -8.61
CA ALA A 115 7.84 22.93 -7.50
C ALA A 115 9.13 22.27 -7.99
N ASN A 116 10.24 23.01 -7.88
CA ASN A 116 11.58 22.57 -8.30
C ASN A 116 12.49 22.26 -7.11
N SER A 117 11.97 22.33 -5.89
CA SER A 117 12.68 22.02 -4.65
C SER A 117 11.72 21.53 -3.57
N GLY A 118 12.29 20.92 -2.54
CA GLY A 118 11.54 20.26 -1.46
C GLY A 118 11.54 18.75 -1.63
N THR A 119 10.76 18.07 -0.81
CA THR A 119 10.71 16.60 -0.76
C THR A 119 9.26 16.13 -0.77
N ALA A 120 8.95 15.13 -1.58
CA ALA A 120 7.72 14.36 -1.45
C ALA A 120 8.01 13.11 -0.62
N GLN A 121 7.25 12.93 0.46
CA GLN A 121 7.24 11.73 1.27
C GLN A 121 6.02 10.90 0.89
N LEU A 122 6.26 9.67 0.46
CA LEU A 122 5.26 8.65 0.20
C LEU A 122 5.38 7.61 1.31
N VAL A 123 4.35 7.51 2.15
CA VAL A 123 4.22 6.45 3.15
C VAL A 123 3.31 5.39 2.55
N THR A 124 3.80 4.16 2.47
CA THR A 124 3.01 2.99 2.08
C THR A 124 2.80 2.13 3.32
N THR A 125 1.55 1.73 3.55
CA THR A 125 1.19 0.70 4.52
C THR A 125 0.65 -0.48 3.75
N ALA A 126 1.40 -1.59 3.71
CA ALA A 126 0.98 -2.84 3.12
C ALA A 126 0.43 -3.77 4.20
N THR A 127 -0.67 -4.43 3.88
CA THR A 127 -1.32 -5.47 4.67
C THR A 127 -1.29 -6.76 3.88
N PHE A 128 -0.95 -7.84 4.56
CA PHE A 128 -0.96 -9.20 4.03
C PHE A 128 -1.93 -10.04 4.86
N ASP A 129 -2.58 -11.02 4.22
CA ASP A 129 -3.64 -11.85 4.80
C ASP A 129 -3.81 -13.12 3.92
N ASP A 130 -3.35 -14.28 4.42
CA ASP A 130 -3.55 -15.64 3.86
C ASP A 130 -5.00 -16.16 3.97
N SER A 131 -5.79 -15.53 4.83
CA SER A 131 -7.19 -15.88 5.15
C SER A 131 -7.36 -17.29 5.71
N ASP A 132 -6.42 -17.73 6.53
CA ASP A 132 -6.42 -19.01 7.22
C ASP A 132 -7.37 -19.06 8.46
N GLY A 133 -7.72 -17.89 9.03
CA GLY A 133 -8.59 -17.77 10.19
C GLY A 133 -7.90 -17.25 11.45
N VAL A 134 -6.58 -17.11 11.45
CA VAL A 134 -5.81 -16.42 12.47
C VAL A 134 -5.68 -14.94 12.06
N LEU A 135 -5.58 -14.05 13.06
CA LEU A 135 -5.39 -12.63 12.78
C LEU A 135 -3.90 -12.32 12.82
N ALA A 136 -3.42 -11.57 11.82
CA ALA A 136 -2.04 -11.09 11.76
C ALA A 136 -1.49 -10.42 13.04
N ALA A 137 -2.36 -9.88 13.89
CA ALA A 137 -1.96 -9.29 15.17
C ALA A 137 -1.62 -10.33 16.25
N GLU A 138 -2.20 -11.53 16.15
CA GLU A 138 -1.99 -12.66 17.06
C GLU A 138 -0.75 -13.48 16.65
N GLU A 139 -0.51 -13.65 15.35
CA GLU A 139 0.71 -14.30 14.80
C GLU A 139 1.95 -13.40 14.88
N GLY A 140 1.77 -12.10 14.68
CA GLY A 140 2.85 -11.13 14.84
C GLY A 140 3.89 -11.19 13.73
N THR A 141 5.10 -11.65 14.04
CA THR A 141 6.24 -11.68 13.08
C THR A 141 7.04 -12.97 13.19
N ASP A 142 6.38 -14.03 13.67
CA ASP A 142 6.98 -15.35 13.78
C ASP A 142 7.04 -16.01 12.38
N ASP A 143 7.88 -17.03 12.27
CA ASP A 143 8.24 -17.80 11.06
C ASP A 143 8.47 -19.21 11.59
N THR A 144 7.37 -19.93 11.83
CA THR A 144 7.37 -21.13 12.67
C THR A 144 8.16 -22.26 12.03
N ASP A 145 8.04 -22.45 10.71
CA ASP A 145 8.77 -23.48 9.97
C ASP A 145 10.13 -22.99 9.40
N GLY A 146 10.38 -21.69 9.36
CA GLY A 146 11.65 -21.10 8.91
C GLY A 146 11.83 -21.08 7.38
N ASP A 147 10.76 -21.12 6.61
CA ASP A 147 10.79 -21.10 5.14
C ASP A 147 10.96 -19.69 4.53
N GLY A 148 10.75 -18.66 5.35
CA GLY A 148 10.91 -17.24 5.02
C GLY A 148 9.61 -16.50 4.66
N LEU A 149 8.46 -17.16 4.69
CA LEU A 149 7.17 -16.52 4.94
C LEU A 149 7.04 -16.26 6.45
N LEU A 150 6.17 -15.33 6.84
CA LEU A 150 5.88 -15.12 8.27
C LEU A 150 4.45 -15.60 8.45
N ASP A 151 4.16 -16.20 9.60
CA ASP A 151 2.91 -16.89 9.93
C ASP A 151 1.67 -16.08 9.46
N TYR A 152 1.64 -14.75 9.72
CA TYR A 152 0.52 -13.87 9.30
C TYR A 152 0.23 -13.72 7.78
N TYR A 153 1.06 -14.31 6.93
CA TYR A 153 0.81 -14.46 5.48
C TYR A 153 1.30 -15.81 4.96
N ASP A 154 1.41 -16.77 5.86
CA ASP A 154 1.64 -18.19 5.63
C ASP A 154 0.28 -18.91 5.71
N ILE A 155 0.08 -19.99 4.95
CA ILE A 155 -1.17 -20.76 5.03
C ILE A 155 -0.97 -22.11 5.74
N ASP A 156 0.26 -22.39 6.18
CA ASP A 156 0.79 -23.67 6.66
C ASP A 156 1.98 -23.35 7.59
N ASP A 157 1.70 -22.70 8.72
CA ASP A 157 2.70 -21.99 9.54
C ASP A 157 3.88 -22.86 9.99
N ASP A 158 3.65 -24.15 10.24
CA ASP A 158 4.66 -25.12 10.65
C ASP A 158 5.23 -25.99 9.50
N GLY A 159 4.76 -25.77 8.29
CA GLY A 159 5.28 -26.37 7.06
C GLY A 159 5.08 -27.87 6.97
N ASP A 160 4.03 -28.38 7.60
CA ASP A 160 3.75 -29.80 7.70
C ASP A 160 2.87 -30.33 6.54
N ASN A 161 2.45 -29.44 5.62
CA ASN A 161 1.50 -29.72 4.55
C ASN A 161 0.07 -30.03 5.05
N VAL A 162 -0.36 -29.49 6.17
CA VAL A 162 -1.77 -29.32 6.57
C VAL A 162 -2.03 -27.81 6.71
N PRO A 163 -3.10 -27.27 6.08
CA PRO A 163 -3.27 -25.82 6.11
C PRO A 163 -3.68 -25.41 7.53
N THR A 164 -3.11 -24.33 8.06
CA THR A 164 -3.43 -23.77 9.39
C THR A 164 -4.94 -23.75 9.64
N ALA A 165 -5.71 -23.29 8.64
CA ALA A 165 -7.18 -23.23 8.66
C ALA A 165 -7.91 -24.56 8.98
N LEU A 166 -7.30 -25.71 8.69
CA LEU A 166 -7.85 -27.04 8.96
C LEU A 166 -7.46 -27.57 10.35
N GLU A 167 -6.52 -26.91 11.02
CA GLU A 167 -5.98 -27.29 12.33
C GLU A 167 -6.48 -26.40 13.46
N LEU A 168 -7.06 -25.25 13.13
CA LEU A 168 -7.77 -24.42 14.10
C LEU A 168 -8.93 -25.16 14.77
N ASP A 169 -9.32 -24.73 15.99
CA ASP A 169 -10.55 -25.19 16.65
C ASP A 169 -11.79 -24.69 15.91
N THR A 170 -12.20 -25.41 14.88
CA THR A 170 -13.41 -25.14 14.10
C THR A 170 -14.66 -25.77 14.71
N GLU A 171 -14.52 -26.71 15.65
CA GLU A 171 -15.66 -27.31 16.36
C GLU A 171 -16.24 -26.36 17.40
N ASN A 172 -15.43 -25.43 17.92
CA ASN A 172 -15.81 -24.42 18.91
C ASN A 172 -16.53 -25.08 20.10
N ALA A 173 -15.87 -26.08 20.69
CA ALA A 173 -16.47 -26.93 21.70
C ALA A 173 -16.90 -26.15 22.97
N ASP A 174 -16.26 -25.01 23.23
CA ASP A 174 -16.51 -24.16 24.39
C ASP A 174 -17.48 -22.98 24.11
N GLY A 175 -17.70 -22.64 22.84
CA GLY A 175 -18.70 -21.70 22.36
C GLY A 175 -18.26 -20.23 22.31
N ASP A 176 -16.98 -19.90 22.41
CA ASP A 176 -16.50 -18.52 22.38
C ASP A 176 -16.26 -17.96 20.96
N ASN A 177 -16.11 -18.84 19.95
CA ASN A 177 -15.75 -18.52 18.56
C ASN A 177 -14.35 -17.89 18.41
N ASP A 178 -13.43 -18.25 19.28
CA ASP A 178 -12.03 -17.85 19.24
C ASP A 178 -11.17 -19.12 19.06
N PRO A 179 -10.61 -19.37 17.87
CA PRO A 179 -9.83 -20.58 17.64
C PRO A 179 -8.55 -20.65 18.48
N LEU A 180 -8.15 -19.55 19.13
CA LEU A 180 -6.89 -19.42 19.87
C LEU A 180 -7.02 -19.66 21.38
N THR A 181 -8.24 -19.75 21.93
CA THR A 181 -8.44 -19.95 23.38
C THR A 181 -8.33 -21.41 23.79
N ASN A 182 -8.61 -22.33 22.88
CA ASN A 182 -8.49 -23.78 23.03
C ASN A 182 -8.12 -24.44 21.70
N PRO A 183 -6.94 -24.12 21.14
CA PRO A 183 -6.52 -24.67 19.86
C PRO A 183 -6.49 -26.20 19.89
N LYS A 184 -6.59 -26.82 18.71
CA LYS A 184 -6.38 -28.25 18.54
C LYS A 184 -4.94 -28.59 18.97
N ASP A 185 -4.80 -29.67 19.72
CA ASP A 185 -3.56 -30.16 20.34
C ASP A 185 -3.72 -31.68 20.44
N THR A 186 -3.34 -32.38 19.37
CA THR A 186 -3.68 -33.77 19.12
C THR A 186 -2.89 -34.72 20.03
N ASP A 187 -1.63 -34.42 20.30
CA ASP A 187 -0.75 -35.20 21.16
C ASP A 187 -0.78 -34.78 22.66
N GLY A 188 -1.28 -33.58 22.95
CA GLY A 188 -1.41 -33.02 24.29
C GLY A 188 -0.12 -32.44 24.87
N ASP A 189 0.83 -32.01 24.04
CA ASP A 189 2.12 -31.46 24.47
C ASP A 189 2.13 -29.95 24.75
N LEU A 190 0.99 -29.28 24.48
CA LEU A 190 0.73 -27.84 24.62
C LEU A 190 1.23 -26.97 23.46
N ILE A 191 1.69 -27.57 22.35
CA ILE A 191 1.87 -26.90 21.07
C ILE A 191 0.58 -27.12 20.27
N PRO A 192 -0.05 -26.05 19.75
CA PRO A 192 -1.18 -26.20 18.84
C PRO A 192 -0.78 -26.96 17.56
N ASP A 193 -1.68 -27.78 17.03
CA ASP A 193 -1.45 -28.54 15.79
C ASP A 193 -0.95 -27.65 14.65
N TYR A 194 -1.56 -26.47 14.43
CA TYR A 194 -1.11 -25.53 13.38
C TYR A 194 0.29 -24.91 13.58
N LEU A 195 0.97 -25.21 14.69
CA LEU A 195 2.34 -24.80 15.01
C LEU A 195 3.22 -26.01 15.37
N ASP A 196 2.75 -27.24 15.13
CA ASP A 196 3.41 -28.49 15.49
C ASP A 196 3.62 -29.40 14.26
N PRO A 197 4.85 -29.50 13.74
CA PRO A 197 5.12 -30.30 12.55
C PRO A 197 5.03 -31.83 12.75
N ASP A 198 4.72 -32.32 13.96
CA ASP A 198 4.50 -33.73 14.34
C ASP A 198 3.27 -33.86 15.25
N ASP A 199 2.10 -33.59 14.68
CA ASP A 199 0.77 -33.46 15.32
C ASP A 199 0.39 -34.56 16.33
N ASP A 200 0.86 -35.80 16.12
CA ASP A 200 0.56 -36.93 17.00
C ASP A 200 1.77 -37.45 17.80
N ASN A 201 2.93 -36.84 17.56
CA ASN A 201 4.22 -37.05 18.23
C ASN A 201 4.65 -38.51 18.24
N ASP A 202 4.42 -39.20 17.12
CA ASP A 202 4.88 -40.56 16.91
C ASP A 202 6.33 -40.65 16.38
N GLY A 203 6.90 -39.48 16.03
CA GLY A 203 8.27 -39.29 15.60
C GLY A 203 8.45 -39.26 14.09
N ILE A 204 7.36 -39.27 13.31
CA ILE A 204 7.32 -38.97 11.89
C ILE A 204 6.62 -37.63 11.71
N LEU A 205 7.28 -36.65 11.08
CA LEU A 205 6.62 -35.36 10.81
C LEU A 205 5.37 -35.58 9.94
N THR A 206 4.30 -34.83 10.20
CA THR A 206 3.02 -34.90 9.47
C THR A 206 3.21 -34.90 7.95
N ARG A 207 4.10 -34.02 7.45
CA ARG A 207 4.46 -33.93 6.01
C ARG A 207 4.96 -35.22 5.40
N TYR A 208 5.50 -36.14 6.20
CA TYR A 208 6.04 -37.43 5.78
C TYR A 208 5.02 -38.56 5.93
N GLU A 209 3.78 -38.26 6.32
CA GLU A 209 2.68 -39.24 6.41
C GLU A 209 1.72 -39.16 5.21
N ASP A 210 2.09 -38.38 4.19
CA ASP A 210 1.45 -38.37 2.88
C ASP A 210 1.86 -39.62 2.07
N ALA A 211 1.04 -40.65 2.17
CA ALA A 211 1.32 -41.97 1.58
C ALA A 211 1.24 -41.97 0.05
N ASN A 212 0.48 -41.04 -0.52
CA ASN A 212 0.15 -41.01 -1.93
C ASN A 212 0.96 -39.94 -2.71
N GLY A 213 1.58 -38.99 -1.99
CA GLY A 213 2.46 -37.94 -2.48
C GLY A 213 1.72 -36.78 -3.15
N ASP A 214 0.48 -36.48 -2.74
CA ASP A 214 -0.32 -35.38 -3.30
C ASP A 214 -0.25 -34.07 -2.50
N LEU A 215 0.62 -34.00 -1.47
CA LEU A 215 0.81 -32.87 -0.56
C LEU A 215 -0.43 -32.57 0.29
N ASP A 216 -1.17 -33.63 0.64
CA ASP A 216 -2.36 -33.59 1.48
C ASP A 216 -2.42 -34.80 2.44
N PRO A 217 -1.70 -34.75 3.59
CA PRO A 217 -1.74 -35.78 4.62
C PRO A 217 -3.16 -36.02 5.19
N THR A 218 -4.07 -35.05 5.04
CA THR A 218 -5.40 -35.10 5.66
C THR A 218 -6.29 -36.23 5.13
N ASN A 219 -5.93 -36.81 3.98
CA ASN A 219 -6.71 -37.83 3.31
C ASN A 219 -6.11 -39.25 3.36
N ASP A 220 -4.94 -39.41 3.96
CA ASP A 220 -4.24 -40.70 4.06
C ASP A 220 -4.61 -41.43 5.36
N ILE A 221 -5.14 -42.65 5.21
CA ILE A 221 -5.63 -43.50 6.31
C ILE A 221 -5.19 -44.95 6.06
N THR A 222 -4.21 -45.43 6.81
CA THR A 222 -3.63 -46.77 6.61
C THR A 222 -4.44 -47.89 7.28
N ASP A 223 -4.89 -47.68 8.51
CA ASP A 223 -5.46 -48.77 9.34
C ASP A 223 -6.98 -48.95 9.20
N GLY A 224 -7.64 -48.04 8.48
CA GLY A 224 -9.07 -48.04 8.19
C GLY A 224 -9.97 -47.70 9.39
N ASN A 225 -9.42 -47.12 10.46
CA ASN A 225 -10.18 -46.68 11.64
C ASN A 225 -10.93 -45.34 11.39
N GLY A 226 -10.56 -44.59 10.34
CA GLY A 226 -11.17 -43.33 9.94
C GLY A 226 -10.48 -42.07 10.47
N ILE A 227 -9.33 -42.21 11.13
CA ILE A 227 -8.44 -41.14 11.59
C ILE A 227 -7.30 -41.04 10.56
N PRO A 228 -7.00 -39.84 10.03
CA PRO A 228 -5.81 -39.60 9.21
C PRO A 228 -4.53 -40.09 9.91
N ASP A 229 -3.55 -40.51 9.12
CA ASP A 229 -2.31 -41.09 9.66
C ASP A 229 -1.58 -40.08 10.56
N TYR A 230 -1.48 -38.80 10.17
CA TYR A 230 -0.86 -37.71 10.94
C TYR A 230 -1.49 -37.36 12.29
N LEU A 231 -2.69 -37.89 12.58
CA LEU A 231 -3.38 -37.72 13.86
C LEU A 231 -3.45 -39.03 14.66
N ASN A 232 -2.65 -40.02 14.30
CA ASN A 232 -2.76 -41.39 14.80
C ASN A 232 -1.40 -41.99 15.15
N SER A 233 -0.99 -41.73 16.40
CA SER A 233 0.29 -42.20 16.98
C SER A 233 0.54 -43.72 17.01
N ASN A 234 -0.35 -44.53 16.46
CA ASN A 234 -0.14 -45.95 16.21
C ASN A 234 0.34 -46.24 14.77
N VAL A 235 0.49 -45.23 13.90
CA VAL A 235 0.75 -45.36 12.47
C VAL A 235 1.98 -44.55 12.02
N SER A 236 3.17 -45.01 12.40
CA SER A 236 4.42 -44.30 12.07
C SER A 236 5.03 -44.69 10.71
N ASN A 237 4.27 -44.56 9.61
CA ASN A 237 4.76 -44.90 8.27
C ASN A 237 5.39 -43.68 7.59
N GLU A 238 6.72 -43.66 7.46
CA GLU A 238 7.44 -42.57 6.81
C GLU A 238 7.41 -42.67 5.26
N HIS A 239 7.07 -41.56 4.62
CA HIS A 239 7.06 -41.32 3.18
C HIS A 239 7.96 -40.15 2.79
N VAL A 240 8.45 -40.16 1.55
CA VAL A 240 9.38 -39.13 1.07
C VAL A 240 8.61 -37.98 0.42
N VAL A 241 8.53 -36.84 1.12
CA VAL A 241 7.90 -35.61 0.62
C VAL A 241 8.90 -34.46 0.58
N ASN A 242 9.35 -34.10 -0.62
CA ASN A 242 10.40 -33.10 -0.84
C ASN A 242 9.87 -31.78 -1.42
N LEU A 243 8.63 -31.43 -1.14
CA LEU A 243 8.02 -30.15 -1.52
C LEU A 243 7.13 -29.68 -0.38
N TYR A 244 6.98 -28.37 -0.26
CA TYR A 244 5.86 -27.75 0.43
C TYR A 244 4.72 -27.54 -0.55
N ARG A 245 3.50 -27.38 -0.02
CA ARG A 245 2.35 -26.96 -0.81
C ARG A 245 2.49 -25.53 -1.33
N GLU A 246 1.59 -25.18 -2.24
CA GLU A 246 1.49 -23.82 -2.76
C GLU A 246 0.79 -22.93 -1.74
N HIS A 247 1.44 -21.84 -1.36
CA HIS A 247 0.98 -20.84 -0.41
C HIS A 247 0.37 -19.66 -1.16
N THR A 248 -0.72 -19.12 -0.62
CA THR A 248 -1.40 -17.99 -1.24
C THR A 248 -1.88 -17.01 -0.20
N TYR A 249 -1.52 -15.73 -0.38
CA TYR A 249 -1.99 -14.64 0.47
C TYR A 249 -2.41 -13.43 -0.35
N THR A 250 -3.24 -12.58 0.24
CA THR A 250 -3.68 -11.31 -0.33
C THR A 250 -2.74 -10.19 0.10
N LEU A 251 -2.49 -9.25 -0.81
CA LEU A 251 -1.81 -7.99 -0.55
C LEU A 251 -2.82 -6.86 -0.78
N SER A 252 -2.96 -5.97 0.19
CA SER A 252 -3.55 -4.65 -0.01
C SER A 252 -2.59 -3.57 0.47
N SER A 253 -2.66 -2.38 -0.10
CA SER A 253 -1.84 -1.26 0.34
C SER A 253 -2.56 0.06 0.29
N ASP A 254 -2.28 0.88 1.30
CA ASP A 254 -2.70 2.27 1.41
C ASP A 254 -1.48 3.18 1.26
N VAL A 255 -1.71 4.40 0.77
CA VAL A 255 -0.65 5.40 0.69
C VAL A 255 -1.07 6.73 1.27
N THR A 256 -0.15 7.39 1.97
CA THR A 256 -0.27 8.78 2.38
C THR A 256 0.87 9.59 1.79
N ILE A 257 0.56 10.76 1.22
CA ILE A 257 1.56 11.64 0.59
C ILE A 257 1.62 13.00 1.27
N GLN A 258 2.83 13.42 1.60
CA GLN A 258 3.13 14.73 2.15
C GLN A 258 4.29 15.40 1.41
N LEU A 259 4.14 16.68 1.10
CA LEU A 259 5.17 17.52 0.54
C LEU A 259 5.80 18.39 1.64
N MET A 260 7.13 18.46 1.68
CA MET A 260 7.91 19.18 2.68
C MET A 260 8.81 20.22 2.04
N ASN A 261 8.85 21.42 2.62
CA ASN A 261 9.71 22.54 2.22
C ASN A 261 9.64 22.86 0.71
N VAL A 262 8.43 22.81 0.15
CA VAL A 262 8.21 23.01 -1.28
C VAL A 262 8.13 24.49 -1.64
N LEU A 263 8.76 24.83 -2.77
CA LEU A 263 8.74 26.15 -3.38
C LEU A 263 8.16 26.01 -4.79
N PHE A 264 6.91 26.44 -4.97
CA PHE A 264 6.28 26.55 -6.27
C PHE A 264 6.64 27.90 -6.90
N SER A 265 7.02 27.90 -8.18
CA SER A 265 7.41 29.12 -8.89
C SER A 265 6.71 29.27 -10.25
N ASN A 266 6.31 30.49 -10.58
CA ASN A 266 5.82 30.89 -11.90
C ASN A 266 6.44 32.25 -12.27
N GLY A 267 7.49 32.26 -13.09
CA GLY A 267 8.27 33.46 -13.36
C GLY A 267 8.90 34.04 -12.09
N ASP A 268 8.51 35.25 -11.72
CA ASP A 268 8.99 35.93 -10.50
C ASP A 268 8.14 35.61 -9.26
N GLU A 269 7.00 34.96 -9.43
CA GLU A 269 6.08 34.62 -8.34
C GLU A 269 6.50 33.32 -7.66
N GLN A 270 6.38 33.28 -6.33
CA GLN A 270 6.78 32.15 -5.51
C GLN A 270 5.75 31.87 -4.41
N ILE A 271 5.47 30.58 -4.20
CA ILE A 271 4.62 30.08 -3.11
C ILE A 271 5.43 29.03 -2.34
N THR A 272 5.67 29.30 -1.05
CA THR A 272 6.38 28.38 -0.15
C THR A 272 5.42 27.65 0.77
N ARG A 273 5.62 26.34 0.96
CA ARG A 273 4.95 25.53 1.99
C ARG A 273 5.96 24.69 2.74
N GLU A 274 6.02 24.87 4.06
CA GLU A 274 6.83 24.00 4.94
C GLU A 274 6.28 22.56 4.94
N THR A 275 4.96 22.44 5.03
CA THR A 275 4.25 21.16 4.97
C THR A 275 2.99 21.32 4.13
N LEU A 276 2.74 20.37 3.23
CA LEU A 276 1.55 20.32 2.40
C LEU A 276 1.10 18.87 2.21
N GLY A 277 -0.01 18.49 2.84
CA GLY A 277 -0.60 17.16 2.68
C GLY A 277 -1.30 17.02 1.33
N MET A 278 -0.96 15.98 0.58
CA MET A 278 -1.69 15.62 -0.63
C MET A 278 -2.92 14.77 -0.29
N GLY A 279 -2.83 13.87 0.68
CA GLY A 279 -3.95 13.04 1.14
C GLY A 279 -3.57 11.57 1.24
N THR A 280 -4.59 10.73 1.35
CA THR A 280 -4.47 9.27 1.42
C THR A 280 -5.24 8.63 0.26
N ILE A 281 -4.73 7.53 -0.29
CA ILE A 281 -5.46 6.63 -1.17
C ILE A 281 -5.48 5.26 -0.50
N GLU A 282 -6.68 4.78 -0.19
CA GLU A 282 -6.88 3.44 0.34
C GLU A 282 -6.92 2.42 -0.80
N ASN A 283 -6.41 1.21 -0.57
CA ASN A 283 -6.40 0.10 -1.52
C ASN A 283 -5.81 0.49 -2.88
N ILE A 284 -4.73 1.28 -2.90
CA ILE A 284 -4.08 1.74 -4.14
C ILE A 284 -3.52 0.58 -4.97
N ALA A 285 -3.11 -0.49 -4.29
CA ALA A 285 -2.68 -1.74 -4.89
C ALA A 285 -3.35 -2.90 -4.15
N THR A 286 -3.91 -3.83 -4.92
CA THR A 286 -4.43 -5.09 -4.40
C THR A 286 -3.99 -6.23 -5.30
N GLY A 287 -3.79 -7.41 -4.72
CA GLY A 287 -3.40 -8.60 -5.47
C GLY A 287 -3.40 -9.85 -4.62
N THR A 288 -3.27 -10.98 -5.31
CA THR A 288 -3.02 -12.28 -4.70
C THR A 288 -1.59 -12.67 -5.06
N VAL A 289 -0.81 -13.06 -4.05
CA VAL A 289 0.55 -13.57 -4.21
C VAL A 289 0.49 -15.07 -4.00
N THR A 290 1.17 -15.80 -4.87
CA THR A 290 1.29 -17.26 -4.81
C THR A 290 2.76 -17.60 -4.79
N VAL A 291 3.18 -18.39 -3.80
CA VAL A 291 4.57 -18.76 -3.57
C VAL A 291 4.63 -20.22 -3.14
N THR A 292 5.68 -20.93 -3.56
CA THR A 292 5.99 -22.26 -3.03
C THR A 292 7.32 -22.15 -2.34
N PRO A 293 7.36 -22.30 -1.00
CA PRO A 293 8.60 -22.24 -0.24
C PRO A 293 9.59 -23.32 -0.68
N ASN A 294 10.88 -23.07 -0.45
CA ASN A 294 11.91 -24.06 -0.75
C ASN A 294 12.27 -24.82 0.52
N LEU A 295 12.45 -26.13 0.42
CA LEU A 295 13.05 -26.90 1.51
C LEU A 295 14.51 -26.46 1.72
N ASN A 296 14.80 -25.98 2.93
CA ASN A 296 16.11 -25.51 3.36
C ASN A 296 17.06 -26.65 3.76
#